data_AF-A0A6I7P9M0-F1
#
_entry.id   AF-A0A6I7P9M0-F1
#
_cell.length_a   1.000
_cell.length_b   1.000
_cell.length_c   1.000
_cell.angle_alpha   90.00
_cell.angle_beta   90.00
_cell.angle_gamma   90.00
#
_symmetry.space_group_name_H-M   'P 1'
#
loop_
_entity.id
_entity.type
_entity.pdbx_description
1 polymer ?
#
loop_
_entity_poly.entity_id
_entity_poly.type
_entity_poly.pdbx_seq_one_letter_code
_entity_poly.pdbx_strand_id
1 'polypeptide(L)'
;EAKPQDRHQINLIDPDSSLMRKSRRDAWQQACNAQAVVDAEGTQLILGAYVAESPADHYELEPALQRIDPELGRPQVVLADAGYARARLIGRFEADLRAPQLLLAITADDHDMRRYDYRPGTTKRTKAISNPHLLAMREKVRSAEGKKIYRKRNQTVEAVFGIIKSVIALDQFLRRGFAAVNAKWNLVCTAYNMKRLWRFCTAGSHPIALTGV
;
A
#
# COMPACT_ATOMS: atom_id res chain seq x y z
N GLU A 1 -11.67 6.35 14.23
CA GLU A 1 -12.07 6.46 12.81
C GLU A 1 -13.51 6.94 12.71
N ALA A 2 -14.04 7.16 11.49
CA ALA A 2 -15.49 7.24 11.34
C ALA A 2 -16.04 5.82 11.21
N LYS A 3 -17.03 5.46 12.02
CA LYS A 3 -17.77 4.21 11.88
C LYS A 3 -18.94 4.42 10.91
N PRO A 4 -19.33 3.40 10.13
CA PRO A 4 -20.58 3.46 9.39
C PRO A 4 -21.73 3.71 10.37
N GLN A 5 -22.70 4.54 9.96
CA GLN A 5 -23.91 4.75 10.74
C GLN A 5 -24.85 3.55 10.54
N ASP A 6 -25.72 3.27 11.50
CA ASP A 6 -26.63 2.09 11.47
C ASP A 6 -27.54 2.03 10.22
N ARG A 7 -27.76 3.17 9.57
CA ARG A 7 -28.48 3.26 8.28
C ARG A 7 -27.70 2.71 7.08
N HIS A 8 -26.40 2.47 7.20
CA HIS A 8 -25.60 1.91 6.11
C HIS A 8 -25.74 0.39 6.14
N GLN A 9 -26.48 -0.13 5.17
CA GLN A 9 -26.73 -1.55 5.03
C GLN A 9 -25.44 -2.29 4.65
N ILE A 10 -25.14 -3.37 5.37
CA ILE A 10 -24.08 -4.32 5.01
C ILE A 10 -24.62 -5.33 3.99
N ASN A 11 -23.78 -5.82 3.08
CA ASN A 11 -24.15 -6.92 2.21
C ASN A 11 -24.35 -8.22 3.01
N LEU A 12 -25.59 -8.69 3.08
CA LEU A 12 -25.96 -9.92 3.79
C LEU A 12 -25.44 -11.20 3.10
N ILE A 13 -25.08 -11.12 1.82
CA ILE A 13 -24.69 -12.27 0.99
C ILE A 13 -23.17 -12.39 0.88
N ASP A 14 -22.41 -11.43 1.39
CA ASP A 14 -20.94 -11.46 1.43
C ASP A 14 -20.43 -10.88 2.76
N PRO A 15 -20.54 -11.65 3.87
CA PRO A 15 -20.21 -11.18 5.21
C PRO A 15 -18.72 -10.86 5.39
N ASP A 16 -17.86 -11.42 4.54
CA ASP A 16 -16.40 -11.24 4.58
C ASP A 16 -15.97 -9.88 3.99
N SER A 17 -16.87 -9.20 3.29
CA SER A 17 -16.62 -7.87 2.74
C SER A 17 -17.02 -6.79 3.74
N SER A 18 -16.22 -5.72 3.82
CA SER A 18 -16.43 -4.64 4.79
C SER A 18 -16.97 -3.37 4.13
N LEU A 19 -17.74 -2.58 4.87
CA LEU A 19 -18.04 -1.21 4.46
C LEU A 19 -16.79 -0.35 4.64
N MET A 20 -16.23 0.11 3.52
CA MET A 20 -15.03 0.92 3.46
C MET A 20 -15.30 2.21 2.69
N ARG A 21 -14.48 3.23 2.90
CA ARG A 21 -14.50 4.45 2.08
C ARG A 21 -13.08 4.95 1.87
N LYS A 22 -12.82 5.49 0.69
CA LYS A 22 -11.49 6.02 0.34
C LYS A 22 -11.15 7.30 1.11
N SER A 23 -12.12 8.17 1.35
CA SER A 23 -11.94 9.39 2.12
C SER A 23 -13.21 9.79 2.87
N ARG A 24 -13.14 10.84 3.70
CA ARG A 24 -14.32 11.40 4.39
C ARG A 24 -15.39 11.93 3.43
N ARG A 25 -15.01 12.28 2.20
CA ARG A 25 -15.88 12.86 1.18
C ARG A 25 -16.51 11.79 0.29
N ASP A 26 -15.96 10.58 0.31
CA ASP A 26 -16.43 9.48 -0.52
C ASP A 26 -17.55 8.71 0.18
N ALA A 27 -18.44 8.14 -0.64
CA ALA A 27 -19.48 7.24 -0.18
C ALA A 27 -18.87 5.95 0.41
N TRP A 28 -19.62 5.32 1.31
CA TRP A 28 -19.30 3.98 1.78
C TRP A 28 -19.57 2.97 0.67
N GLN A 29 -18.64 2.05 0.48
CA GLN A 29 -18.70 0.99 -0.51
C GLN A 29 -18.36 -0.34 0.16
N GLN A 30 -18.99 -1.40 -0.28
CA GLN A 30 -18.60 -2.76 0.09
C GLN A 30 -17.25 -3.06 -0.59
N ALA A 31 -16.21 -3.34 0.18
CA ALA A 31 -14.89 -3.61 -0.35
C ALA A 31 -14.10 -4.58 0.53
N CYS A 32 -13.02 -5.09 -0.05
CA CYS A 32 -12.01 -5.89 0.65
C CYS A 32 -10.70 -5.11 0.69
N ASN A 33 -9.95 -5.25 1.78
CA ASN A 33 -8.68 -4.57 1.94
C ASN A 33 -7.56 -5.39 1.29
N ALA A 34 -7.19 -5.08 0.05
CA ALA A 34 -6.15 -5.81 -0.68
C ALA A 34 -4.75 -5.23 -0.39
N GLN A 35 -3.86 -6.08 0.10
CA GLN A 35 -2.51 -5.76 0.55
C GLN A 35 -1.45 -6.27 -0.42
N ALA A 36 -0.42 -5.48 -0.67
CA ALA A 36 0.74 -5.88 -1.46
C ALA A 36 2.03 -5.25 -0.96
N VAL A 37 3.10 -6.05 -0.94
CA VAL A 37 4.48 -5.62 -0.71
C VAL A 37 5.18 -5.56 -2.05
N VAL A 38 5.75 -4.40 -2.38
CA VAL A 38 6.36 -4.14 -3.69
C VAL A 38 7.80 -3.73 -3.49
N ASP A 39 8.70 -4.28 -4.30
CA ASP A 39 10.09 -3.82 -4.36
C ASP A 39 10.16 -2.35 -4.82
N ALA A 40 10.73 -1.51 -3.97
CA ALA A 40 10.87 -0.08 -4.22
C ALA A 40 12.18 0.31 -4.90
N GLU A 41 13.14 -0.61 -5.07
CA GLU A 41 14.51 -0.28 -5.49
C GLU A 41 14.79 -0.55 -6.98
N GLY A 42 13.96 -1.31 -7.69
CA GLY A 42 14.05 -1.32 -9.15
C GLY A 42 13.10 -2.24 -9.89
N THR A 43 12.84 -3.43 -9.36
CA THR A 43 12.07 -4.45 -10.10
C THR A 43 10.59 -4.09 -10.20
N GLN A 44 10.07 -3.40 -9.17
CA GLN A 44 8.64 -3.16 -8.95
C GLN A 44 7.83 -4.46 -8.85
N LEU A 45 8.49 -5.60 -8.58
CA LEU A 45 7.82 -6.87 -8.38
C LEU A 45 7.07 -6.87 -7.05
N ILE A 46 5.94 -7.56 -7.04
CA ILE A 46 5.16 -7.83 -5.84
C ILE A 46 5.81 -9.02 -5.13
N LEU A 47 6.36 -8.78 -3.94
CA LEU A 47 7.07 -9.77 -3.12
C LEU A 47 6.15 -10.50 -2.14
N GLY A 48 4.95 -9.95 -1.91
CA GLY A 48 3.93 -10.55 -1.06
C GLY A 48 2.58 -9.90 -1.32
N ALA A 49 1.51 -10.69 -1.28
CA ALA A 49 0.15 -10.22 -1.52
C ALA A 49 -0.85 -11.03 -0.70
N TYR A 50 -1.88 -10.37 -0.17
CA TYR A 50 -2.99 -11.01 0.51
C TYR A 50 -4.15 -10.03 0.62
N VAL A 51 -5.32 -10.51 1.01
CA VAL A 51 -6.46 -9.67 1.39
C VAL A 51 -6.54 -9.69 2.91
N ALA A 52 -6.64 -8.52 3.53
CA ALA A 52 -6.80 -8.38 4.97
C ALA A 52 -8.28 -8.54 5.36
N GLU A 53 -8.51 -9.18 6.50
CA GLU A 53 -9.84 -9.33 7.10
C GLU A 53 -10.34 -8.01 7.71
N SER A 54 -9.39 -7.15 8.11
CA SER A 54 -9.69 -5.82 8.66
C SER A 54 -9.82 -4.78 7.55
N PRO A 55 -10.84 -3.89 7.62
CA PRO A 55 -10.95 -2.75 6.71
C PRO A 55 -9.91 -1.66 6.98
N ALA A 56 -9.12 -1.75 8.05
CA ALA A 56 -8.13 -0.75 8.44
C ALA A 56 -6.70 -1.30 8.33
N ASP A 57 -5.78 -0.47 7.85
CA ASP A 57 -4.38 -0.83 7.59
C ASP A 57 -3.50 -0.85 8.86
N HIS A 58 -4.04 -0.40 9.99
CA HIS A 58 -3.28 -0.18 11.22
C HIS A 58 -2.50 -1.42 11.68
N TYR A 59 -3.02 -2.61 11.41
CA TYR A 59 -2.44 -3.89 11.83
C TYR A 59 -1.72 -4.65 10.70
N GLU A 60 -1.70 -4.10 9.48
CA GLU A 60 -1.32 -4.86 8.28
C GLU A 60 0.18 -4.75 7.93
N LEU A 61 0.97 -3.94 8.64
CA LEU A 61 2.41 -3.82 8.34
C LEU A 61 3.17 -5.12 8.60
N GLU A 62 3.00 -5.72 9.78
CA GLU A 62 3.72 -6.94 10.15
C GLU A 62 3.25 -8.15 9.34
N PRO A 63 1.93 -8.39 9.16
CA PRO A 63 1.46 -9.43 8.25
C PRO A 63 1.99 -9.23 6.82
N ALA A 64 2.10 -8.00 6.33
CA ALA A 64 2.72 -7.75 5.03
C ALA A 64 4.19 -8.17 4.98
N LEU A 65 4.99 -7.84 6.00
CA LEU A 65 6.39 -8.27 6.07
C LEU A 65 6.55 -9.78 6.18
N GLN A 66 5.64 -10.47 6.86
CA GLN A 66 5.62 -11.93 6.97
C GLN A 66 5.28 -12.64 5.65
N ARG A 67 4.76 -11.92 4.65
CA ARG A 67 4.46 -12.46 3.31
C ARG A 67 5.65 -12.40 2.37
N ILE A 68 6.73 -11.74 2.76
CA ILE A 68 7.98 -11.75 2.00
C ILE A 68 8.64 -13.11 2.19
N ASP A 69 9.05 -13.73 1.09
CA ASP A 69 9.82 -14.98 1.13
C ASP A 69 11.13 -14.79 1.93
N PRO A 70 11.40 -15.60 2.97
CA PRO A 70 12.64 -15.50 3.74
C PRO A 70 13.92 -15.62 2.90
N GLU A 71 13.88 -16.30 1.75
CA GLU A 71 15.04 -16.49 0.86
C GLU A 71 15.48 -15.18 0.19
N LEU A 72 14.56 -14.21 0.03
CA LEU A 72 14.88 -12.88 -0.48
C LEU A 72 15.66 -12.02 0.53
N GLY A 73 15.81 -12.52 1.75
CA GLY A 73 16.43 -11.80 2.85
C GLY A 73 15.49 -10.78 3.48
N ARG A 74 16.04 -9.98 4.39
CA ARG A 74 15.26 -8.99 5.15
C ARG A 74 15.28 -7.64 4.44
N PRO A 75 14.12 -6.96 4.33
CA PRO A 75 14.10 -5.60 3.81
C PRO A 75 14.93 -4.70 4.74
N GLN A 76 15.66 -3.75 4.15
CA GLN A 76 16.42 -2.76 4.92
C GLN A 76 15.56 -1.54 5.28
N VAL A 77 14.64 -1.16 4.38
CA VAL A 77 13.78 0.00 4.51
C VAL A 77 12.34 -0.38 4.15
N VAL A 78 11.37 0.09 4.92
CA VAL A 78 9.94 -0.12 4.68
C VAL A 78 9.25 1.22 4.55
N LEU A 79 8.56 1.41 3.43
CA LEU A 79 7.78 2.61 3.10
C LEU A 79 6.30 2.28 3.18
N ALA A 80 5.54 2.99 4.01
CA ALA A 80 4.09 2.82 4.05
C ALA A 80 3.36 4.13 4.38
N ASP A 81 2.05 4.13 4.14
CA ASP A 81 1.23 5.31 4.38
C ASP A 81 0.90 5.54 5.87
N ALA A 82 0.12 6.59 6.13
CA ALA A 82 -0.30 6.96 7.47
C ALA A 82 -1.29 5.99 8.13
N GLY A 83 -1.91 5.10 7.36
CA GLY A 83 -2.73 4.01 7.91
C GLY A 83 -1.88 3.01 8.70
N TYR A 84 -0.64 2.76 8.32
CA TYR A 84 0.24 1.82 9.04
C TYR A 84 0.91 2.43 10.29
N ALA A 85 0.86 3.76 10.44
CA ALA A 85 1.61 4.47 11.47
C ALA A 85 1.00 4.28 12.86
N ARG A 86 1.70 3.50 13.71
CA ARG A 86 1.35 3.33 15.13
C ARG A 86 2.57 3.54 16.02
N ALA A 87 2.39 4.34 17.07
CA ALA A 87 3.45 4.67 18.02
C ALA A 87 4.13 3.43 18.63
N ARG A 88 3.34 2.44 19.07
CA ARG A 88 3.87 1.19 19.64
C ARG A 88 4.66 0.36 18.63
N LEU A 89 4.18 0.31 17.39
CA LEU A 89 4.84 -0.41 16.30
C LEU A 89 6.19 0.23 15.96
N ILE A 90 6.19 1.56 15.78
CA ILE A 90 7.39 2.35 15.51
C ILE A 90 8.41 2.16 16.63
N GLY A 91 8.02 2.34 17.90
CA GLY A 91 8.92 2.18 19.03
C GLY A 91 9.54 0.78 19.13
N ARG A 92 8.79 -0.29 18.82
CA ARG A 92 9.33 -1.65 18.80
C ARG A 92 10.34 -1.88 17.66
N PHE A 93 10.07 -1.36 16.48
CA PHE A 93 10.99 -1.47 15.33
C PHE A 93 12.24 -0.60 15.53
N GLU A 94 12.13 0.56 16.19
CA GLU A 94 13.28 1.40 16.54
C GLU A 94 14.16 0.76 17.62
N ALA A 95 13.59 -0.06 18.51
CA ALA A 95 14.33 -0.76 19.56
C ALA A 95 15.07 -2.02 19.07
N ASP A 96 14.66 -2.61 17.94
CA ASP A 96 15.32 -3.79 17.36
C ASP A 96 16.28 -3.38 16.25
N LEU A 97 17.59 -3.44 16.51
CA LEU A 97 18.64 -3.12 15.53
C LEU A 97 18.61 -4.02 14.27
N ARG A 98 17.92 -5.17 14.32
CA ARG A 98 17.77 -6.09 13.19
C ARG A 98 16.47 -5.86 12.40
N ALA A 99 15.62 -4.94 12.86
CA ALA A 99 14.38 -4.59 12.17
C ALA A 99 14.66 -3.63 11.01
N PRO A 100 13.84 -3.64 9.95
CA PRO A 100 13.93 -2.67 8.87
C PRO A 100 13.73 -1.26 9.39
N GLN A 101 14.43 -0.32 8.75
CA GLN A 101 14.17 1.10 8.95
C GLN A 101 12.77 1.45 8.44
N LEU A 102 11.91 1.96 9.33
CA LEU A 102 10.59 2.44 8.94
C LEU A 102 10.64 3.90 8.46
N LEU A 103 9.92 4.18 7.37
CA LEU A 103 9.56 5.51 6.90
C LEU A 103 8.05 5.55 6.62
N LEU A 104 7.28 5.96 7.62
CA LEU A 104 5.82 5.99 7.59
C LEU A 104 5.33 7.44 7.59
N ALA A 105 4.47 7.82 6.64
CA ALA A 105 3.77 9.10 6.77
C ALA A 105 2.94 9.11 8.05
N ILE A 106 2.81 10.25 8.73
CA ILE A 106 1.95 10.37 9.93
C ILE A 106 0.69 11.15 9.61
N THR A 107 0.81 12.12 8.71
CA THR A 107 -0.28 12.96 8.20
C THR A 107 -0.20 13.04 6.68
N ALA A 108 -1.34 13.29 6.04
CA ALA A 108 -1.41 13.43 4.58
C ALA A 108 -0.49 14.55 4.06
N ASP A 109 -0.28 15.60 4.85
CA ASP A 109 0.54 16.75 4.45
C ASP A 109 2.06 16.50 4.63
N ASP A 110 2.50 15.36 5.18
CA ASP A 110 3.94 15.09 5.41
C ASP A 110 4.73 14.84 4.11
N HIS A 111 4.04 14.52 3.02
CA HIS A 111 4.65 14.28 1.70
C HIS A 111 4.02 15.13 0.57
N ASP A 112 2.90 15.83 0.82
CA ASP A 112 2.17 16.66 -0.17
C ASP A 112 2.71 18.10 -0.27
N MET A 113 4.03 18.28 -0.13
CA MET A 113 4.66 19.57 -0.43
C MET A 113 4.93 19.68 -1.92
N ARG A 114 3.97 20.25 -2.64
CA ARG A 114 4.12 20.54 -4.07
C ARG A 114 5.12 21.67 -4.26
N ARG A 115 6.05 21.50 -5.19
CA ARG A 115 7.04 22.54 -5.54
C ARG A 115 6.38 23.80 -6.08
N TYR A 116 5.22 23.63 -6.73
CA TYR A 116 4.39 24.71 -7.24
C TYR A 116 2.95 24.45 -6.76
N ASP A 117 2.53 25.15 -5.71
CA ASP A 117 1.13 25.19 -5.28
C ASP A 117 0.62 26.63 -5.34
N TYR A 118 -0.15 26.94 -6.38
CA TYR A 118 -0.77 28.25 -6.57
C TYR A 118 -2.15 28.36 -5.93
N ARG A 119 -2.60 27.34 -5.19
CA ARG A 119 -3.88 27.38 -4.51
C ARG A 119 -3.83 28.39 -3.36
N PRO A 120 -4.93 29.13 -3.10
CA PRO A 120 -5.00 30.00 -1.95
C PRO A 120 -4.74 29.19 -0.66
N GLY A 121 -3.90 29.73 0.21
CA GLY A 121 -3.52 29.08 1.45
C GLY A 121 -4.75 28.72 2.28
N THR A 122 -4.91 27.45 2.61
CA THR A 122 -5.95 27.00 3.55
C THR A 122 -5.31 26.83 4.91
N THR A 123 -5.89 27.45 5.95
CA THR A 123 -5.52 27.20 7.35
C THR A 123 -6.08 25.85 7.79
N LYS A 124 -5.55 24.76 7.23
CA LYS A 124 -5.87 23.42 7.73
C LYS A 124 -5.39 23.34 9.18
N ARG A 125 -6.31 23.07 10.11
CA ARG A 125 -5.96 22.72 11.49
C ARG A 125 -5.13 21.43 11.50
N THR A 126 -3.82 21.56 11.68
CA THR A 126 -2.94 20.42 11.90
C THR A 126 -3.24 19.85 13.29
N LYS A 127 -3.55 18.55 13.37
CA LYS A 127 -3.68 17.90 14.68
C LYS A 127 -2.32 17.93 15.38
N ALA A 128 -2.30 18.36 16.64
CA ALA A 128 -1.10 18.27 17.46
C ALA A 128 -0.76 16.80 17.69
N ILE A 129 0.46 16.41 17.31
CA ILE A 129 0.98 15.07 17.55
C ILE A 129 1.73 15.13 18.88
N SER A 130 1.22 14.45 19.89
CA SER A 130 1.82 14.43 21.23
C SER A 130 2.78 13.26 21.44
N ASN A 131 2.59 12.13 20.75
CA ASN A 131 3.41 10.95 20.96
C ASN A 131 4.84 11.13 20.39
N PRO A 132 5.90 10.86 21.16
CA PRO A 132 7.28 11.12 20.74
C PRO A 132 7.70 10.28 19.52
N HIS A 133 7.32 9.00 19.44
CA HIS A 133 7.67 8.15 18.30
C HIS A 133 7.02 8.63 16.99
N LEU A 134 5.76 9.09 17.07
CA LEU A 134 5.07 9.66 15.90
C LEU A 134 5.71 10.98 15.48
N LEU A 135 6.14 11.82 16.42
CA LEU A 135 6.82 13.07 16.12
C LEU A 135 8.19 12.80 15.47
N ALA A 136 8.98 11.89 16.03
CA ALA A 136 10.27 11.50 15.48
C ALA A 136 10.16 10.92 14.06
N MET A 137 9.19 10.02 13.83
CA MET A 137 8.92 9.45 12.51
C MET A 137 8.50 10.53 11.50
N ARG A 138 7.68 11.50 11.92
CA ARG A 138 7.28 12.62 11.08
C ARG A 138 8.48 13.47 10.65
N GLU A 139 9.36 13.83 11.58
CA GLU A 139 10.57 14.59 11.27
C GLU A 139 11.51 13.80 10.35
N LYS A 140 11.65 12.49 10.60
CA LYS A 140 12.43 11.59 9.75
C LYS A 140 11.92 11.57 8.30
N VAL A 141 10.61 11.42 8.08
CA VAL A 141 10.01 11.45 6.73
C VAL A 141 10.13 12.83 6.08
N ARG A 142 10.08 13.91 6.87
CA ARG A 142 10.20 15.30 6.38
C ARG A 142 11.61 15.74 6.05
N SER A 143 12.62 15.07 6.58
CA SER A 143 14.04 15.31 6.27
C SER A 143 14.30 15.20 4.76
N ALA A 144 15.37 15.83 4.26
CA ALA A 144 15.70 15.80 2.84
C ALA A 144 15.96 14.36 2.34
N GLU A 145 16.67 13.57 3.15
CA GLU A 145 16.95 12.15 2.89
C GLU A 145 15.68 11.31 2.94
N GLY A 146 14.87 11.46 4.00
CA GLY A 146 13.59 10.77 4.16
C GLY A 146 12.64 11.06 3.00
N LYS A 147 12.52 12.32 2.57
CA LYS A 147 11.73 12.71 1.38
C LYS A 147 12.25 12.04 0.11
N LYS A 148 13.57 11.98 -0.09
CA LYS A 148 14.16 11.34 -1.28
C LYS A 148 13.80 9.86 -1.35
N ILE A 149 13.91 9.16 -0.23
CA ILE A 149 13.60 7.72 -0.15
C ILE A 149 12.08 7.49 -0.24
N TYR A 150 11.29 8.24 0.53
CA TYR A 150 9.83 8.09 0.59
C TYR A 150 9.14 8.37 -0.76
N ARG A 151 9.71 9.24 -1.61
CA ARG A 151 9.23 9.46 -2.99
C ARG A 151 9.19 8.19 -3.84
N LYS A 152 10.01 7.18 -3.54
CA LYS A 152 9.98 5.88 -4.25
C LYS A 152 8.59 5.24 -4.17
N ARG A 153 7.84 5.42 -3.06
CA ARG A 153 6.48 4.87 -2.86
C ARG A 153 5.51 5.26 -3.98
N ASN A 154 5.53 6.52 -4.40
CA ASN A 154 4.64 7.01 -5.47
C ASN A 154 5.01 6.41 -6.84
N GLN A 155 6.29 6.09 -7.04
CA GLN A 155 6.79 5.50 -8.28
C GLN A 155 6.63 3.99 -8.30
N THR A 156 6.49 3.34 -7.14
CA THR A 156 6.47 1.88 -7.01
C THR A 156 5.07 1.39 -6.67
N VAL A 157 4.71 1.25 -5.39
CA VAL A 157 3.46 0.62 -4.97
C VAL A 157 2.23 1.32 -5.57
N GLU A 158 2.20 2.65 -5.62
CA GLU A 158 1.06 3.39 -6.21
C GLU A 158 0.94 3.14 -7.71
N ALA A 159 2.07 3.07 -8.42
CA ALA A 159 2.11 2.72 -9.83
C ALA A 159 1.66 1.27 -10.08
N VAL A 160 2.07 0.33 -9.22
CA VAL A 160 1.62 -1.07 -9.29
C VAL A 160 0.10 -1.17 -9.12
N PHE A 161 -0.46 -0.54 -8.08
CA PHE A 161 -1.91 -0.50 -7.88
C PHE A 161 -2.64 0.20 -9.04
N GLY A 162 -2.05 1.26 -9.61
CA GLY A 162 -2.59 1.92 -10.80
C GLY A 162 -2.64 1.00 -12.02
N ILE A 163 -1.57 0.24 -12.27
CA ILE A 163 -1.52 -0.75 -13.37
C ILE A 163 -2.54 -1.87 -13.14
N ILE A 164 -2.63 -2.40 -11.92
CA ILE A 164 -3.59 -3.47 -11.60
C ILE A 164 -5.03 -3.01 -11.85
N LYS A 165 -5.37 -1.80 -11.40
CA LYS A 165 -6.73 -1.25 -11.58
C LYS A 165 -7.01 -0.91 -13.04
N SER A 166 -6.15 -0.12 -13.68
CA SER A 166 -6.46 0.45 -15.00
C SER A 166 -6.04 -0.41 -16.19
N VAL A 167 -4.99 -1.24 -16.07
CA VAL A 167 -4.46 -2.02 -17.19
C VAL A 167 -4.85 -3.49 -17.09
N ILE A 168 -4.81 -4.07 -15.88
CA ILE A 168 -5.29 -5.44 -15.64
C ILE A 168 -6.82 -5.44 -15.42
N ALA A 169 -7.44 -4.26 -15.25
CA ALA A 169 -8.88 -4.07 -15.10
C ALA A 169 -9.46 -4.76 -13.84
N LEU A 170 -8.69 -4.86 -12.76
CA LEU A 170 -9.20 -5.32 -11.46
C LEU A 170 -9.70 -4.13 -10.63
N ASP A 171 -10.85 -3.59 -11.00
CA ASP A 171 -11.51 -2.54 -10.21
C ASP A 171 -12.45 -3.11 -9.14
N GLN A 172 -12.99 -4.33 -9.34
CA GLN A 172 -13.88 -5.00 -8.38
C GLN A 172 -13.61 -6.51 -8.28
N PHE A 173 -13.87 -7.07 -7.10
CA PHE A 173 -13.90 -8.51 -6.89
C PHE A 173 -15.26 -9.06 -7.33
N LEU A 174 -15.24 -10.10 -8.17
CA LEU A 174 -16.45 -10.73 -8.72
C LEU A 174 -16.80 -12.04 -7.99
N ARG A 175 -15.98 -12.41 -7.01
CA ARG A 175 -16.15 -13.60 -6.17
C ARG A 175 -16.41 -13.11 -4.76
N ARG A 176 -17.19 -13.88 -4.02
CA ARG A 176 -17.55 -13.63 -2.62
C ARG A 176 -16.77 -14.57 -1.72
N GLY A 177 -16.61 -14.18 -0.47
CA GLY A 177 -15.88 -14.94 0.52
C GLY A 177 -14.37 -14.72 0.45
N PHE A 178 -13.76 -14.65 1.63
CA PHE A 178 -12.37 -14.26 1.83
C PHE A 178 -11.39 -15.13 1.01
N ALA A 179 -11.56 -16.45 1.04
CA ALA A 179 -10.69 -17.37 0.32
C ALA A 179 -10.70 -17.12 -1.20
N ALA A 180 -11.87 -16.89 -1.79
CA ALA A 180 -12.00 -16.67 -3.23
C ALA A 180 -11.48 -15.29 -3.65
N VAL A 181 -11.72 -14.27 -2.83
CA VAL A 181 -11.21 -12.91 -3.04
C VAL A 181 -9.68 -12.88 -2.94
N ASN A 182 -9.12 -13.53 -1.91
CA ASN A 182 -7.68 -13.67 -1.72
C ASN A 182 -7.01 -14.46 -2.86
N ALA A 183 -7.63 -15.54 -3.33
CA ALA A 183 -7.14 -16.28 -4.49
C ALA A 183 -7.13 -15.41 -5.76
N LYS A 184 -8.20 -14.64 -6.00
CA LYS A 184 -8.27 -13.71 -7.14
C LYS A 184 -7.19 -12.63 -7.05
N TRP A 185 -6.96 -12.08 -5.85
CA TRP A 185 -5.92 -11.08 -5.63
C TRP A 185 -4.53 -11.62 -5.95
N ASN A 186 -4.18 -12.79 -5.40
CA ASN A 186 -2.91 -13.45 -5.65
C ASN A 186 -2.71 -13.78 -7.14
N LEU A 187 -3.75 -14.23 -7.84
CA LEU A 187 -3.69 -14.48 -9.28
C LEU A 187 -3.36 -13.20 -10.06
N VAL A 188 -3.97 -12.08 -9.71
CA VAL A 188 -3.72 -10.79 -10.36
C VAL A 188 -2.31 -10.27 -10.07
N CYS A 189 -1.83 -10.38 -8.82
CA CYS A 189 -0.46 -10.04 -8.47
C CYS A 189 0.55 -10.92 -9.24
N THR A 190 0.26 -12.20 -9.39
CA THR A 190 1.08 -13.13 -10.18
C THR A 190 1.11 -12.73 -11.66
N ALA A 191 -0.05 -12.43 -12.25
CA ALA A 191 -0.14 -11.96 -13.64
C ALA A 191 0.63 -10.64 -13.85
N TYR A 192 0.56 -9.71 -12.89
CA TYR A 192 1.36 -8.49 -12.89
C TYR A 192 2.86 -8.81 -12.90
N ASN A 193 3.32 -9.68 -11.99
CA ASN A 193 4.72 -10.08 -11.90
C ASN A 193 5.21 -10.76 -13.19
N MET A 194 4.43 -11.69 -13.76
CA MET A 194 4.76 -12.35 -15.03
C MET A 194 4.91 -11.33 -16.17
N LYS A 195 3.98 -10.38 -16.30
CA LYS A 195 4.06 -9.31 -17.30
C LYS A 195 5.29 -8.44 -17.10
N ARG A 196 5.70 -8.19 -15.85
CA ARG A 196 6.88 -7.41 -15.50
C ARG A 196 8.17 -8.17 -15.82
N LEU A 197 8.26 -9.44 -15.45
CA LEU A 197 9.38 -10.32 -15.75
C LEU A 197 9.57 -10.49 -17.26
N TRP A 198 8.49 -10.69 -18.02
CA TRP A 198 8.56 -10.75 -19.48
C TRP A 198 9.24 -9.52 -20.08
N ARG A 199 8.87 -8.32 -19.61
CA ARG A 199 9.52 -7.07 -20.06
C ARG A 199 11.01 -7.02 -19.73
N PHE A 200 11.43 -7.57 -18.59
CA PHE A 200 12.86 -7.67 -18.26
C PHE A 200 13.58 -8.66 -19.18
N CYS A 201 12.99 -9.81 -19.47
CA CYS A 201 13.58 -10.81 -20.36
C CYS A 201 13.67 -10.33 -21.82
N THR A 202 12.64 -9.65 -22.32
CA THR A 202 12.60 -9.18 -23.73
C THR A 202 13.32 -7.87 -23.99
N ALA A 203 13.79 -7.17 -22.94
CA ALA A 203 14.62 -5.98 -23.10
C ALA A 203 16.01 -6.30 -23.70
N GLY A 204 16.41 -7.58 -23.68
CA GLY A 204 17.49 -8.13 -24.50
C GLY A 204 16.91 -8.73 -25.79
N SER A 205 17.27 -8.15 -26.93
CA SER A 205 16.67 -8.36 -28.25
C SER A 205 16.62 -9.83 -28.72
N HIS A 206 15.44 -10.43 -28.74
CA HIS A 206 15.14 -11.56 -29.61
C HIS A 206 13.98 -11.20 -30.56
N PRO A 207 14.11 -11.44 -31.87
CA PRO A 207 13.01 -11.24 -32.80
C PRO A 207 11.85 -12.17 -32.42
N ILE A 208 10.66 -11.60 -32.26
CA ILE A 208 9.44 -12.34 -31.98
C ILE A 208 8.94 -12.92 -33.30
N ALA A 209 9.10 -14.22 -33.49
CA ALA A 209 8.43 -14.96 -34.57
C ALA A 209 7.06 -15.44 -34.06
N LEU A 210 5.98 -15.10 -34.77
CA LEU A 210 4.62 -15.51 -34.44
C LEU A 210 4.23 -16.72 -35.31
N THR A 211 3.63 -17.74 -34.70
CA THR A 211 3.02 -18.88 -35.40
C THR A 211 1.58 -19.05 -34.91
N GLY A 212 0.64 -19.18 -35.84
CA GLY A 212 -0.79 -19.35 -35.54
C GLY A 212 -1.54 -18.02 -35.42
N VAL A 213 -2.20 -17.64 -36.52
CA VAL A 213 -3.34 -16.71 -36.53
C VAL A 213 -4.58 -17.54 -36.74
#